data_AF-A0A1C8ZTJ6-F1
#
_entry.id   AF-A0A1C8ZTJ6-F1
#
_cell.length_a   1.000
_cell.length_b   1.000
_cell.length_c   1.000
_cell.angle_alpha   90.00
_cell.angle_beta   90.00
_cell.angle_gamma   90.00
#
_symmetry.space_group_name_H-M   'P 1'
#
loop_
_entity.id
_entity.type
_entity.pdbx_description
1 polymer ?
#
loop_
_entity_poly.entity_id
_entity_poly.type
_entity_poly.pdbx_seq_one_letter_code
_entity_poly.pdbx_strand_id
1 'polypeptide(L)'
;MDIKYVLVILIIVLFVVNIAFIFYLNSEVTTLQSAYNTLYMDYGSLSNLYNNLKSNYSTLYSYYTSIVSDYNSLASKYTTLYIDYTNLSAKYATLSSEYNNLSQAYSNLSNNYITLSGVADALSVFNYLSQINTQSIENMMIGPYPVFYQITSPPGNATFYLTPSNASTVIGELGASISAFFDYISVREFDRAVIIFPFGNYTLGEGLIAFQDTLANGSIINTYAIVTVTLRHINSTNWQIVYFKVDNAISQYQYRMIETALTVVQDMETKNLGQLQSILIGPYPTYVYIASPPYMGNYTPSTVVLSNFIDTILPKEIKSLSFEPYYFSISYTSNEQGTVSVYGELNIILYNGSTYTEYTNLQFNEVLLPQGVFQVTGVNIINDLTFNQIITILPR
;
A
#
# COMPACT_ATOMS: atom_id res chain seq x y z
N MET A 1 -85.92 -31.09 -125.30
CA MET A 1 -85.12 -32.08 -124.54
C MET A 1 -86.12 -32.95 -123.78
N ASP A 2 -86.05 -34.28 -123.92
CA ASP A 2 -87.03 -35.20 -123.32
C ASP A 2 -86.93 -35.16 -121.77
N ILE A 3 -88.08 -35.11 -121.07
CA ILE A 3 -88.17 -34.97 -119.59
C ILE A 3 -87.36 -36.05 -118.86
N LYS A 4 -87.25 -37.24 -119.48
CA LYS A 4 -86.46 -38.37 -118.95
C LYS A 4 -84.97 -38.04 -118.83
N TYR A 5 -84.38 -37.25 -119.74
CA TYR A 5 -82.97 -36.86 -119.67
C TYR A 5 -82.73 -35.79 -118.59
N VAL A 6 -83.68 -34.86 -118.39
CA VAL A 6 -83.58 -33.82 -117.36
C VAL A 6 -83.61 -34.44 -115.96
N LEU A 7 -84.49 -35.42 -115.73
CA LEU A 7 -84.58 -36.15 -114.46
C LEU A 7 -83.30 -36.94 -114.16
N VAL A 8 -82.74 -37.63 -115.17
CA VAL A 8 -81.47 -38.37 -115.03
C VAL A 8 -80.31 -37.44 -114.68
N ILE A 9 -80.21 -36.28 -115.35
CA ILE A 9 -79.18 -35.27 -115.04
C ILE A 9 -79.34 -34.73 -113.62
N LEU A 10 -80.57 -34.44 -113.17
CA LEU A 10 -80.83 -33.96 -111.82
C LEU A 10 -80.42 -34.98 -110.75
N ILE A 11 -80.72 -36.26 -110.96
CA ILE A 11 -80.32 -37.36 -110.08
C ILE A 11 -78.79 -37.47 -110.03
N ILE A 12 -78.10 -37.38 -111.17
CA ILE A 12 -76.63 -37.39 -111.23
C ILE A 12 -76.05 -36.21 -110.47
N VAL A 13 -76.58 -34.99 -110.67
CA VAL A 13 -76.12 -33.79 -109.95
C VAL A 13 -76.33 -33.93 -108.44
N LEU A 14 -77.52 -34.38 -108.00
CA LEU A 14 -77.81 -34.65 -106.60
C LEU A 14 -76.86 -35.69 -106.00
N PHE A 15 -76.57 -36.77 -106.74
CA PHE A 15 -75.63 -37.82 -106.32
C PHE A 15 -74.20 -37.27 -106.20
N VAL A 16 -73.73 -36.50 -107.18
CA VAL A 16 -72.40 -35.87 -107.17
C VAL A 16 -72.28 -34.86 -106.02
N VAL A 17 -73.30 -34.03 -105.77
CA VAL A 17 -73.32 -33.09 -104.65
C VAL A 17 -73.32 -33.81 -103.32
N ASN A 18 -74.08 -34.92 -103.19
CA ASN A 18 -74.10 -35.72 -101.97
C ASN A 18 -72.74 -36.38 -101.70
N ILE A 19 -72.09 -36.93 -102.74
CA ILE A 19 -70.73 -37.46 -102.66
C ILE A 19 -69.73 -36.37 -102.24
N ALA A 20 -69.77 -35.20 -102.89
CA ALA A 20 -68.89 -34.08 -102.57
C ALA A 20 -69.08 -33.59 -101.12
N PHE A 21 -70.33 -33.55 -100.65
CA PHE A 21 -70.66 -33.20 -99.27
C PHE A 21 -70.15 -34.26 -98.26
N ILE A 22 -70.26 -35.56 -98.58
CA ILE A 22 -69.69 -36.64 -97.77
C ILE A 22 -68.16 -36.51 -97.69
N PHE A 23 -67.49 -36.24 -98.82
CA PHE A 23 -66.04 -36.01 -98.82
C PHE A 23 -65.65 -34.78 -98.00
N TYR A 24 -66.40 -33.67 -98.12
CA TYR A 24 -66.19 -32.48 -97.31
C TYR A 24 -66.36 -32.76 -95.81
N LEU A 25 -67.46 -33.40 -95.41
CA LEU A 25 -67.69 -33.77 -94.01
C LEU A 25 -66.60 -34.72 -93.48
N ASN A 26 -66.18 -35.70 -94.27
CA ASN A 26 -65.08 -36.59 -93.87
C ASN A 26 -63.76 -35.83 -93.69
N SER A 27 -63.49 -34.84 -94.55
CA SER A 27 -62.32 -33.96 -94.41
C SER A 27 -62.38 -33.14 -93.13
N GLU A 28 -63.54 -32.55 -92.80
CA GLU A 28 -63.75 -31.79 -91.57
C GLU A 28 -63.63 -32.68 -90.32
N VAL A 29 -64.25 -33.87 -90.33
CA VAL A 29 -64.13 -34.86 -89.24
C VAL A 29 -62.66 -35.27 -89.05
N THR A 30 -61.92 -35.51 -90.12
CA THR A 30 -60.50 -35.87 -90.05
C THR A 30 -59.67 -34.73 -89.49
N THR A 31 -59.96 -33.49 -89.90
CA THR A 31 -59.27 -32.29 -89.40
C THR A 31 -59.54 -32.08 -87.92
N LEU A 32 -60.80 -32.21 -87.49
CA LEU A 32 -61.21 -32.10 -86.10
C LEU A 32 -60.60 -33.22 -85.24
N GLN A 33 -60.54 -34.45 -85.75
CA GLN A 33 -59.90 -35.57 -85.06
C GLN A 33 -58.40 -35.32 -84.88
N SER A 34 -57.73 -34.78 -85.89
CA SER A 34 -56.31 -34.40 -85.81
C SER A 34 -56.10 -33.30 -84.75
N ALA A 35 -56.92 -32.25 -84.76
CA ALA A 35 -56.87 -31.18 -83.77
C ALA A 35 -57.13 -31.70 -82.34
N TYR A 36 -58.10 -32.61 -82.17
CA TYR A 36 -58.38 -33.25 -80.89
C TYR A 36 -57.19 -34.08 -80.40
N ASN A 37 -56.57 -34.88 -81.28
CA ASN A 37 -55.41 -35.70 -80.93
C ASN A 37 -54.22 -34.82 -80.49
N THR A 38 -53.96 -33.72 -81.19
CA THR A 38 -52.93 -32.75 -80.81
C THR A 38 -53.23 -32.14 -79.45
N LEU A 39 -54.44 -31.65 -79.22
CA LEU A 39 -54.85 -31.08 -77.94
C LEU A 39 -54.74 -32.09 -76.79
N TYR A 40 -55.08 -33.35 -77.04
CA TYR A 40 -54.94 -34.44 -76.06
C TYR A 40 -53.47 -34.67 -75.67
N MET A 41 -52.57 -34.66 -76.64
CA MET A 41 -51.13 -34.79 -76.41
C MET A 41 -50.53 -33.58 -75.68
N ASP A 42 -50.95 -32.37 -76.05
CA ASP A 42 -50.54 -31.12 -75.38
C ASP A 42 -51.01 -31.10 -73.93
N TYR A 43 -52.25 -31.53 -73.67
CA TYR A 43 -52.78 -31.68 -72.32
C TYR A 43 -51.96 -32.67 -71.49
N GLY A 44 -51.61 -33.83 -72.06
CA GLY A 44 -50.74 -34.81 -71.40
C GLY A 44 -49.37 -34.23 -71.06
N SER A 45 -48.77 -33.48 -71.99
CA SER A 45 -47.47 -32.83 -71.79
C SER A 45 -47.53 -31.76 -70.69
N LEU A 46 -48.58 -30.93 -70.68
CA LEU A 46 -48.79 -29.91 -69.65
C LEU A 46 -49.04 -30.53 -68.27
N SER A 47 -49.80 -31.63 -68.21
CA SER A 47 -50.03 -32.38 -66.97
C SER A 47 -48.72 -32.90 -66.38
N ASN A 48 -47.83 -33.45 -67.21
CA ASN A 48 -46.51 -33.89 -66.78
C ASN A 48 -45.62 -32.74 -66.30
N LEU A 49 -45.62 -31.61 -67.01
CA LEU A 49 -44.89 -30.40 -66.60
C LEU A 49 -45.38 -29.89 -65.24
N TYR A 50 -46.70 -29.84 -65.04
CA TYR A 50 -47.30 -29.45 -63.77
C TYR A 50 -46.87 -30.37 -62.62
N ASN A 51 -46.91 -31.70 -62.83
CA ASN A 51 -46.49 -32.67 -61.83
C ASN A 51 -45.00 -32.52 -61.46
N ASN A 52 -44.13 -32.30 -62.45
CA ASN A 52 -42.72 -32.03 -62.23
C ASN A 52 -42.49 -30.74 -61.45
N LEU A 53 -43.18 -29.65 -61.81
CA LEU A 53 -43.09 -28.37 -61.10
C LEU A 53 -43.56 -28.50 -59.65
N LYS A 54 -44.67 -29.22 -59.42
CA LYS A 54 -45.20 -29.50 -58.08
C LYS A 54 -44.20 -30.29 -57.24
N SER A 55 -43.54 -31.30 -57.82
CA SER A 55 -42.49 -32.06 -57.15
C SER A 55 -41.29 -31.18 -56.79
N ASN A 56 -40.81 -30.36 -57.73
CA ASN A 56 -39.70 -29.44 -57.51
C ASN A 56 -40.02 -28.42 -56.41
N TYR A 57 -41.24 -27.87 -56.41
CA TYR A 57 -41.71 -26.98 -55.35
C TYR A 57 -41.70 -27.66 -53.98
N SER A 58 -42.20 -28.90 -53.89
CA SER A 58 -42.19 -29.68 -52.65
C SER A 58 -40.76 -29.89 -52.12
N THR A 59 -39.82 -30.23 -53.01
CA THR A 59 -38.40 -30.39 -52.64
C THR A 59 -37.79 -29.07 -52.15
N LEU A 60 -38.03 -27.97 -52.88
CA LEU A 60 -37.53 -26.65 -52.51
C LEU A 60 -38.09 -26.19 -51.16
N TYR A 61 -39.38 -26.42 -50.93
CA TYR A 61 -40.03 -26.11 -49.66
C TYR A 61 -39.42 -26.91 -48.51
N SER A 62 -39.13 -28.20 -48.72
CA SER A 62 -38.44 -29.02 -47.73
C SER A 62 -37.04 -28.47 -47.40
N TYR A 63 -36.25 -28.10 -48.41
CA TYR A 63 -34.94 -27.47 -48.19
C TYR A 63 -35.06 -26.14 -47.44
N TYR A 64 -36.02 -25.30 -47.80
CA TYR A 64 -36.28 -24.05 -47.08
C TYR A 64 -36.57 -24.31 -45.60
N THR A 65 -37.45 -25.27 -45.28
CA THR A 65 -37.75 -25.61 -43.88
C THR A 65 -36.55 -26.14 -43.11
N SER A 66 -35.67 -26.93 -43.76
CA SER A 66 -34.42 -27.40 -43.14
C SER A 66 -33.48 -26.25 -42.81
N ILE A 67 -33.26 -25.34 -43.77
CA ILE A 67 -32.38 -24.17 -43.58
C ILE A 67 -32.89 -23.28 -42.44
N VAL A 68 -34.20 -23.06 -42.35
CA VAL A 68 -34.79 -22.29 -41.24
C VAL A 68 -34.55 -22.98 -39.89
N SER A 69 -34.66 -24.31 -39.83
CA SER A 69 -34.37 -25.07 -38.61
C SER A 69 -32.89 -24.96 -38.20
N ASP A 70 -31.98 -25.11 -39.16
CA ASP A 70 -30.53 -25.01 -38.94
C ASP A 70 -30.14 -23.60 -38.48
N TYR A 71 -30.72 -22.56 -39.09
CA TYR A 71 -30.53 -21.16 -38.69
C TYR A 71 -30.96 -20.93 -37.24
N ASN A 72 -32.15 -21.41 -36.85
CA ASN A 72 -32.64 -21.27 -35.49
C ASN A 72 -31.73 -22.00 -34.48
N SER A 73 -31.26 -23.22 -34.83
CA SER A 73 -30.32 -23.97 -34.00
C SER A 73 -29.00 -23.22 -33.81
N LEU A 74 -28.45 -22.64 -34.89
CA LEU A 74 -27.22 -21.85 -34.84
C LEU A 74 -27.40 -20.57 -34.01
N ALA A 75 -28.52 -19.88 -34.15
CA ALA A 75 -28.84 -18.69 -33.36
C ALA A 75 -28.88 -19.02 -31.86
N SER A 76 -29.52 -20.13 -31.46
CA SER A 76 -29.51 -20.57 -30.06
C SER A 76 -28.10 -20.89 -29.55
N LYS A 77 -27.27 -21.60 -30.34
CA LYS A 77 -25.87 -21.89 -29.98
C LYS A 77 -25.05 -20.61 -29.80
N TYR A 78 -25.24 -19.62 -30.67
CA TYR A 78 -24.59 -18.32 -30.56
C TYR A 78 -25.00 -17.60 -29.26
N THR A 79 -26.29 -17.59 -28.92
CA THR A 79 -26.75 -16.99 -27.66
C THR A 79 -26.12 -17.65 -26.45
N THR A 80 -26.05 -18.98 -26.41
CA THR A 80 -25.36 -19.71 -25.32
C THR A 80 -23.88 -19.32 -25.24
N LEU A 81 -23.17 -19.34 -26.36
CA LEU A 81 -21.75 -18.98 -26.40
C LEU A 81 -21.51 -17.53 -25.94
N TYR A 82 -22.39 -16.61 -26.32
CA TYR A 82 -22.31 -15.22 -25.89
C TYR A 82 -22.48 -15.09 -24.37
N ILE A 83 -23.43 -15.81 -23.77
CA ILE A 83 -23.62 -15.86 -22.31
C ILE A 83 -22.41 -16.47 -21.61
N ASP A 84 -21.85 -17.55 -22.14
CA ASP A 84 -20.65 -18.17 -21.57
C ASP A 84 -19.44 -17.23 -21.63
N TYR A 85 -19.28 -16.52 -22.74
CA TYR A 85 -18.24 -15.51 -22.90
C TYR A 85 -18.38 -14.36 -21.90
N THR A 86 -19.58 -13.80 -21.72
CA THR A 86 -19.80 -12.71 -20.76
C THR A 86 -19.55 -13.16 -19.32
N ASN A 87 -20.00 -14.37 -18.97
CA ASN A 87 -19.72 -14.98 -17.67
C ASN A 87 -18.22 -15.19 -17.43
N LEU A 88 -17.49 -15.69 -18.43
CA LEU A 88 -16.04 -15.88 -18.34
C LEU A 88 -15.30 -14.53 -18.21
N SER A 89 -15.71 -13.53 -18.98
CA SER A 89 -15.16 -12.18 -18.91
C SER A 89 -15.37 -11.56 -17.52
N ALA A 90 -16.54 -11.76 -16.91
CA ALA A 90 -16.81 -11.31 -15.55
C ALA A 90 -15.91 -12.01 -14.52
N LYS A 91 -15.77 -13.35 -14.61
CA LYS A 91 -14.86 -14.13 -13.75
C LYS A 91 -13.41 -13.67 -13.88
N TYR A 92 -12.95 -13.40 -15.10
CA TYR A 92 -11.60 -12.87 -15.34
C TYR A 92 -11.39 -11.50 -14.68
N ALA A 93 -12.36 -10.58 -14.82
CA ALA A 93 -12.29 -9.28 -14.17
C ALA A 93 -12.22 -9.38 -12.64
N THR A 94 -13.02 -10.27 -12.03
CA THR A 94 -12.96 -10.57 -10.60
C THR A 94 -11.58 -11.09 -10.19
N LEU A 95 -11.07 -12.11 -10.88
CA LEU A 95 -9.75 -12.69 -10.58
C LEU A 95 -8.62 -11.66 -10.72
N SER A 96 -8.68 -10.79 -11.73
CA SER A 96 -7.71 -9.71 -11.90
C SER A 96 -7.74 -8.72 -10.74
N SER A 97 -8.92 -8.40 -10.21
CA SER A 97 -9.05 -7.53 -9.04
C SER A 97 -8.51 -8.21 -7.78
N GLU A 98 -8.80 -9.50 -7.58
CA GLU A 98 -8.29 -10.27 -6.45
C GLU A 98 -6.75 -10.35 -6.48
N TYR A 99 -6.16 -10.58 -7.65
CA TYR A 99 -4.71 -10.59 -7.84
C TYR A 99 -4.09 -9.23 -7.46
N ASN A 100 -4.67 -8.13 -7.92
CA ASN A 100 -4.17 -6.78 -7.60
C ASN A 100 -4.22 -6.51 -6.09
N ASN A 101 -5.31 -6.91 -5.42
CA ASN A 101 -5.45 -6.78 -3.97
C ASN A 101 -4.39 -7.62 -3.24
N LEU A 102 -4.18 -8.87 -3.67
CA LEU A 102 -3.17 -9.75 -3.09
C LEU A 102 -1.75 -9.19 -3.28
N SER A 103 -1.45 -8.66 -4.46
CA SER A 103 -0.15 -8.03 -4.74
C SER A 103 0.11 -6.82 -3.83
N GLN A 104 -0.90 -6.00 -3.57
CA GLN A 104 -0.78 -4.87 -2.64
C GLN A 104 -0.57 -5.36 -1.20
N ALA A 105 -1.32 -6.38 -0.77
CA ALA A 105 -1.16 -6.97 0.55
C ALA A 105 0.23 -7.57 0.75
N TYR A 106 0.78 -8.24 -0.25
CA TYR A 106 2.15 -8.79 -0.22
C TYR A 106 3.20 -7.67 -0.09
N SER A 107 3.09 -6.60 -0.88
CA SER A 107 3.99 -5.44 -0.78
C SER A 107 3.95 -4.79 0.60
N ASN A 108 2.76 -4.62 1.18
CA ASN A 108 2.59 -4.09 2.53
C ASN A 108 3.24 -5.00 3.59
N LEU A 109 3.02 -6.31 3.49
CA LEU A 109 3.63 -7.28 4.40
C LEU A 109 5.16 -7.29 4.29
N SER A 110 5.69 -7.23 3.08
CA SER A 110 7.14 -7.16 2.83
C SER A 110 7.75 -5.90 3.45
N ASN A 111 7.10 -4.75 3.31
CA ASN A 111 7.57 -3.50 3.92
C ASN A 111 7.52 -3.59 5.46
N ASN A 112 6.44 -4.12 6.03
CA ASN A 112 6.32 -4.32 7.47
C ASN A 112 7.40 -5.25 8.03
N TYR A 113 7.72 -6.32 7.30
CA TYR A 113 8.80 -7.23 7.68
C TYR A 113 10.16 -6.54 7.70
N ILE A 114 10.49 -5.76 6.65
CA ILE A 114 11.74 -4.99 6.59
C ILE A 114 11.82 -4.02 7.78
N THR A 115 10.77 -3.22 7.99
CA THR A 115 10.65 -2.28 9.11
C THR A 115 10.89 -2.98 10.46
N LEU A 116 10.20 -4.09 10.73
CA LEU A 116 10.31 -4.81 11.99
C LEU A 116 11.69 -5.44 12.18
N SER A 117 12.30 -5.96 11.10
CA SER A 117 13.67 -6.48 11.12
C SER A 117 14.68 -5.38 11.49
N GLY A 118 14.52 -4.17 10.91
CA GLY A 118 15.40 -3.04 11.24
C GLY A 118 15.28 -2.62 12.70
N VAL A 119 14.05 -2.60 13.23
CA VAL A 119 13.81 -2.34 14.65
C VAL A 119 14.47 -3.39 15.55
N ALA A 120 14.34 -4.67 15.20
CA ALA A 120 14.95 -5.77 15.94
C ALA A 120 16.49 -5.70 15.94
N ASP A 121 17.09 -5.37 14.80
CA ASP A 121 18.55 -5.21 14.68
C ASP A 121 19.03 -3.98 15.45
N ALA A 122 18.31 -2.85 15.41
CA ALA A 122 18.66 -1.66 16.19
C ALA A 122 18.63 -1.97 17.70
N LEU A 123 17.60 -2.66 18.16
CA LEU A 123 17.50 -3.10 19.55
C LEU A 123 18.63 -4.05 19.93
N SER A 124 19.05 -4.92 19.01
CA SER A 124 20.16 -5.84 19.21
C SER A 124 21.48 -5.09 19.45
N VAL A 125 21.72 -3.96 18.78
CA VAL A 125 22.88 -3.10 19.08
C VAL A 125 22.89 -2.70 20.55
N PHE A 126 21.79 -2.16 21.08
CA PHE A 126 21.70 -1.78 22.49
C PHE A 126 21.80 -2.98 23.45
N ASN A 127 21.36 -4.18 23.03
CA ASN A 127 21.56 -5.42 23.80
C ASN A 127 23.01 -5.88 23.82
N TYR A 128 23.79 -5.63 22.76
CA TYR A 128 25.21 -5.94 22.74
C TYR A 128 26.03 -4.96 23.57
N LEU A 129 25.58 -3.70 23.69
CA LEU A 129 26.22 -2.72 24.59
C LEU A 129 26.15 -3.11 26.07
N SER A 130 25.14 -3.88 26.48
CA SER A 130 25.05 -4.40 27.85
C SER A 130 25.87 -5.68 28.07
N GLN A 131 26.48 -6.24 27.03
CA GLN A 131 27.27 -7.46 27.10
C GLN A 131 28.77 -7.16 27.23
N ILE A 132 29.52 -8.16 27.69
CA ILE A 132 30.99 -8.08 27.81
C ILE A 132 31.67 -8.05 26.43
N ASN A 133 31.06 -8.67 25.41
CA ASN A 133 31.66 -8.84 24.10
C ASN A 133 30.96 -7.96 23.06
N THR A 134 31.72 -7.02 22.47
CA THR A 134 31.25 -6.07 21.48
C THR A 134 31.51 -6.48 20.03
N GLN A 135 32.09 -7.67 19.81
CA GLN A 135 32.36 -8.22 18.47
C GLN A 135 31.11 -8.26 17.58
N SER A 136 29.94 -8.47 18.17
CA SER A 136 28.66 -8.45 17.43
C SER A 136 28.37 -7.09 16.81
N ILE A 137 28.74 -5.99 17.49
CA ILE A 137 28.57 -4.62 16.98
C ILE A 137 29.55 -4.36 15.84
N GLU A 138 30.80 -4.77 15.99
CA GLU A 138 31.81 -4.68 14.93
C GLU A 138 31.35 -5.38 13.65
N ASN A 139 30.81 -6.58 13.77
CA ASN A 139 30.28 -7.34 12.63
C ASN A 139 29.12 -6.61 11.93
N MET A 140 28.28 -5.89 12.68
CA MET A 140 27.20 -5.07 12.13
C MET A 140 27.69 -3.79 11.45
N MET A 141 28.93 -3.35 11.70
CA MET A 141 29.55 -2.22 10.99
C MET A 141 30.23 -2.65 9.68
N ILE A 142 30.44 -3.95 9.46
CA ILE A 142 31.00 -4.46 8.20
C ILE A 142 29.91 -4.46 7.12
N GLY A 143 30.22 -3.88 5.97
CA GLY A 143 29.35 -3.98 4.82
C GLY A 143 29.73 -3.04 3.68
N PRO A 144 28.88 -2.96 2.64
CA PRO A 144 29.17 -2.19 1.43
C PRO A 144 29.04 -0.68 1.63
N TYR A 145 28.43 -0.22 2.73
CA TYR A 145 28.25 1.20 3.00
C TYR A 145 29.33 1.74 3.96
N PRO A 146 29.75 3.01 3.81
CA PRO A 146 30.59 3.66 4.79
C PRO A 146 29.91 3.75 6.16
N VAL A 147 30.72 3.74 7.22
CA VAL A 147 30.28 3.87 8.60
C VAL A 147 30.98 5.04 9.25
N PHE A 148 30.22 5.94 9.87
CA PHE A 148 30.78 6.91 10.80
C PHE A 148 30.71 6.38 12.23
N TYR A 149 31.84 6.38 12.93
CA TYR A 149 31.94 5.97 14.34
C TYR A 149 32.54 7.10 15.19
N GLN A 150 31.96 7.37 16.35
CA GLN A 150 32.48 8.37 17.29
C GLN A 150 32.19 8.05 18.77
N ILE A 151 33.19 8.26 19.65
CA ILE A 151 33.04 8.37 21.11
C ILE A 151 33.58 9.75 21.55
N THR A 152 32.79 10.53 22.29
CA THR A 152 33.08 11.96 22.54
C THR A 152 34.03 12.24 23.71
N SER A 153 34.11 11.40 24.74
CA SER A 153 34.93 11.66 25.94
C SER A 153 35.54 10.38 26.57
N PRO A 154 36.54 10.49 27.48
CA PRO A 154 37.23 9.31 28.02
C PRO A 154 36.33 8.46 28.91
N PRO A 155 36.64 7.18 29.12
CA PRO A 155 37.72 6.39 28.48
C PRO A 155 37.41 6.06 27.00
N GLY A 156 38.44 5.95 26.15
CA GLY A 156 38.26 5.38 24.81
C GLY A 156 37.82 6.33 23.69
N ASN A 157 37.98 7.66 23.83
CA ASN A 157 37.66 8.63 22.76
C ASN A 157 38.22 8.15 21.42
N ALA A 158 37.38 8.18 20.41
CA ALA A 158 37.76 7.78 19.08
C ALA A 158 36.82 8.38 18.04
N THR A 159 37.32 8.58 16.83
CA THR A 159 36.49 8.95 15.68
C THR A 159 37.06 8.26 14.45
N PHE A 160 36.25 7.44 13.80
CA PHE A 160 36.65 6.68 12.63
C PHE A 160 35.64 6.86 11.50
N TYR A 161 36.14 6.76 10.28
CA TYR A 161 35.34 6.61 9.08
C TYR A 161 35.71 5.28 8.43
N LEU A 162 34.84 4.29 8.60
CA LEU A 162 35.00 2.98 7.98
C LEU A 162 34.49 3.05 6.54
N THR A 163 35.27 2.52 5.62
CA THR A 163 34.85 2.32 4.23
C THR A 163 35.08 0.86 3.84
N PRO A 164 34.42 0.33 2.81
CA PRO A 164 34.65 -1.05 2.38
C PRO A 164 36.12 -1.38 2.09
N SER A 165 36.94 -0.40 1.69
CA SER A 165 38.35 -0.58 1.34
C SER A 165 39.30 -0.71 2.53
N ASN A 166 38.90 -0.29 3.73
CA ASN A 166 39.74 -0.35 4.95
C ASN A 166 39.06 -1.05 6.14
N ALA A 167 37.95 -1.74 5.91
CA ALA A 167 37.18 -2.40 6.96
C ALA A 167 38.02 -3.39 7.80
N SER A 168 38.88 -4.18 7.18
CA SER A 168 39.70 -5.19 7.89
C SER A 168 40.81 -4.59 8.76
N THR A 169 41.26 -3.36 8.48
CA THR A 169 42.36 -2.71 9.22
C THR A 169 41.87 -1.90 10.41
N VAL A 170 40.66 -1.35 10.34
CA VAL A 170 40.11 -0.43 11.36
C VAL A 170 39.23 -1.17 12.39
N ILE A 171 38.76 -2.39 12.08
CA ILE A 171 37.86 -3.12 12.97
C ILE A 171 38.45 -3.43 14.35
N GLY A 172 39.74 -3.77 14.41
CA GLY A 172 40.42 -4.04 15.68
C GLY A 172 40.58 -2.78 16.54
N GLU A 173 40.81 -1.62 15.92
CA GLU A 173 40.87 -0.34 16.63
C GLU A 173 39.49 0.05 17.16
N LEU A 174 38.44 -0.16 16.36
CA LEU A 174 37.06 0.09 16.76
C LEU A 174 36.65 -0.78 17.94
N GLY A 175 36.92 -2.09 17.86
CA GLY A 175 36.68 -3.02 18.96
C GLY A 175 37.41 -2.62 20.23
N ALA A 176 38.67 -2.20 20.13
CA ALA A 176 39.45 -1.71 21.26
C ALA A 176 38.86 -0.41 21.87
N SER A 177 38.36 0.53 21.06
CA SER A 177 37.71 1.75 21.54
C SER A 177 36.38 1.47 22.23
N ILE A 178 35.55 0.58 21.66
CA ILE A 178 34.30 0.14 22.28
C ILE A 178 34.61 -0.57 23.61
N SER A 179 35.56 -1.52 23.59
CA SER A 179 36.00 -2.23 24.78
C SER A 179 36.53 -1.25 25.83
N ALA A 180 37.39 -0.30 25.50
CA ALA A 180 37.89 0.68 26.47
C ALA A 180 36.79 1.55 27.09
N PHE A 181 35.69 1.78 26.36
CA PHE A 181 34.54 2.53 26.87
C PHE A 181 33.63 1.70 27.78
N PHE A 182 33.35 0.43 27.43
CA PHE A 182 32.41 -0.43 28.15
C PHE A 182 33.07 -1.49 29.08
N ASP A 183 34.38 -1.69 29.04
CA ASP A 183 35.08 -2.80 29.70
C ASP A 183 35.82 -2.37 30.97
N TYR A 184 35.11 -2.49 32.10
CA TYR A 184 35.67 -2.44 33.45
C TYR A 184 35.32 -3.73 34.23
N ILE A 185 36.16 -4.06 35.21
CA ILE A 185 36.65 -5.43 35.50
C ILE A 185 35.64 -6.40 36.13
N SER A 186 34.50 -5.99 36.70
CA SER A 186 33.76 -6.95 37.56
C SER A 186 32.24 -6.88 37.62
N VAL A 187 31.61 -5.71 37.55
CA VAL A 187 30.14 -5.58 37.65
C VAL A 187 29.68 -4.50 36.69
N ARG A 188 28.75 -4.85 35.80
CA ARG A 188 28.03 -3.96 34.89
C ARG A 188 26.55 -3.99 35.26
N GLU A 189 26.10 -3.00 36.02
CA GLU A 189 24.67 -2.71 36.14
C GLU A 189 24.31 -1.69 35.05
N PHE A 190 23.27 -1.99 34.28
CA PHE A 190 22.92 -1.25 33.07
C PHE A 190 21.45 -0.85 33.11
N ASP A 191 21.22 0.45 33.00
CA ASP A 191 19.90 1.04 32.83
C ASP A 191 19.82 1.70 31.46
N ARG A 192 18.68 1.55 30.77
CA ARG A 192 18.49 2.14 29.45
C ARG A 192 17.04 2.49 29.13
N ALA A 193 16.91 3.58 28.39
CA ALA A 193 15.71 3.92 27.64
C ALA A 193 16.11 4.08 26.16
N VAL A 194 15.32 3.53 25.24
CA VAL A 194 15.65 3.54 23.81
C VAL A 194 14.43 3.95 23.00
N ILE A 195 14.64 4.86 22.05
CA ILE A 195 13.71 5.18 20.98
C ILE A 195 14.25 4.53 19.71
N ILE A 196 13.40 3.78 19.01
CA ILE A 196 13.74 3.17 17.72
C ILE A 196 12.73 3.61 16.70
N PHE A 197 13.21 4.27 15.65
CA PHE A 197 12.39 4.83 14.60
C PHE A 197 12.84 4.35 13.22
N PRO A 198 12.01 3.53 12.55
CA PRO A 198 12.27 3.12 11.18
C PRO A 198 11.83 4.21 10.18
N PHE A 199 12.67 4.52 9.20
CA PHE A 199 12.36 5.49 8.14
C PHE A 199 12.95 5.08 6.78
N GLY A 200 12.08 4.74 5.83
CA GLY A 200 12.52 4.26 4.52
C GLY A 200 13.38 3.00 4.64
N ASN A 201 14.61 3.05 4.11
CA ASN A 201 15.58 1.95 4.20
C ASN A 201 16.51 2.05 5.42
N TYR A 202 16.17 2.90 6.39
CA TYR A 202 16.97 3.15 7.57
C TYR A 202 16.19 2.85 8.85
N THR A 203 16.90 2.58 9.93
CA THR A 203 16.35 2.55 11.27
C THR A 203 17.29 3.31 12.18
N LEU A 204 16.77 4.37 12.80
CA LEU A 204 17.46 5.11 13.84
C LEU A 204 17.15 4.45 15.17
N GLY A 205 18.17 4.21 15.98
CA GLY A 205 18.06 3.92 17.39
C GLY A 205 18.77 5.01 18.16
N GLU A 206 18.10 5.63 19.11
CA GLU A 206 18.73 6.54 20.08
C GLU A 206 18.43 6.06 21.49
N GLY A 207 19.49 5.74 22.22
CA GLY A 207 19.40 5.16 23.56
C GLY A 207 20.11 6.04 24.59
N LEU A 208 19.40 6.33 25.68
CA LEU A 208 19.98 6.84 26.90
C LEU A 208 20.48 5.63 27.71
N ILE A 209 21.76 5.62 28.07
CA ILE A 209 22.39 4.49 28.76
C ILE A 209 23.19 4.93 29.97
N ALA A 210 23.06 4.18 31.07
CA ALA A 210 23.89 4.29 32.25
C ALA A 210 24.57 2.96 32.54
N PHE A 211 25.84 3.01 32.88
CA PHE A 211 26.59 1.85 33.34
C PHE A 211 27.25 2.16 34.67
N GLN A 212 27.24 1.19 35.55
CA GLN A 212 28.05 1.19 36.75
C GLN A 212 29.15 0.16 36.58
N ASP A 213 30.40 0.63 36.67
CA ASP A 213 31.60 -0.13 36.39
C ASP A 213 32.51 -0.21 37.61
N THR A 214 33.11 -1.37 37.85
CA THR A 214 34.11 -1.54 38.93
C THR A 214 35.52 -1.57 38.35
N LEU A 215 36.34 -0.57 38.69
CA LEU A 215 37.74 -0.46 38.33
C LEU A 215 38.60 -1.58 38.94
N ALA A 216 39.83 -1.77 38.41
CA ALA A 216 40.80 -2.74 38.92
C ALA A 216 41.13 -2.58 40.41
N ASN A 217 41.02 -1.35 40.91
CA ASN A 217 41.27 -1.00 42.30
C ASN A 217 40.03 -1.13 43.21
N GLY A 218 38.92 -1.68 42.70
CA GLY A 218 37.66 -1.84 43.41
C GLY A 218 36.77 -0.58 43.48
N SER A 219 37.18 0.54 42.85
CA SER A 219 36.36 1.75 42.80
C SER A 219 35.21 1.60 41.82
N ILE A 220 34.05 2.15 42.14
CA ILE A 220 32.88 2.16 41.25
C ILE A 220 32.81 3.50 40.51
N ILE A 221 32.64 3.46 39.19
CA ILE A 221 32.41 4.62 38.34
C ILE A 221 31.04 4.47 37.68
N ASN A 222 30.24 5.52 37.72
CA ASN A 222 29.02 5.61 36.92
C ASN A 222 29.32 6.41 35.65
N THR A 223 29.01 5.82 34.51
CA THR A 223 29.15 6.43 33.18
C THR A 223 27.78 6.59 32.57
N TYR A 224 27.51 7.77 32.01
CA TYR A 224 26.25 8.10 31.37
C TYR A 224 26.54 8.46 29.92
N ALA A 225 25.74 7.94 28.98
CA ALA A 225 25.89 8.26 27.58
C ALA A 225 24.57 8.31 26.83
N ILE A 226 24.56 9.05 25.73
CA ILE A 226 23.57 8.97 24.67
C ILE A 226 24.21 8.20 23.52
N VAL A 227 23.59 7.11 23.09
CA VAL A 227 24.06 6.32 21.95
C VAL A 227 23.11 6.43 20.81
N THR A 228 23.61 6.90 19.68
CA THR A 228 22.86 7.04 18.44
C THR A 228 23.41 6.02 17.44
N VAL A 229 22.54 5.18 16.91
CA VAL A 229 22.86 4.20 15.86
C VAL A 229 21.91 4.40 14.69
N THR A 230 22.44 4.47 13.46
CA THR A 230 21.63 4.41 12.25
C THR A 230 22.00 3.14 11.51
N LEU A 231 21.02 2.26 11.33
CA LEU A 231 21.11 1.08 10.50
C LEU A 231 20.57 1.36 9.10
N ARG A 232 21.14 0.71 8.09
CA ARG A 232 20.64 0.71 6.71
C ARG A 232 20.39 -0.72 6.24
N HIS A 233 19.23 -0.94 5.63
CA HIS A 233 18.87 -2.21 5.01
C HIS A 233 19.73 -2.45 3.77
N ILE A 234 20.53 -3.52 3.77
CA ILE A 234 21.39 -3.86 2.62
C ILE A 234 20.66 -4.81 1.68
N ASN A 235 20.06 -5.85 2.24
CA ASN A 235 19.38 -6.92 1.51
C ASN A 235 18.35 -7.57 2.43
N SER A 236 17.55 -8.50 1.88
CA SER A 236 16.38 -9.11 2.51
C SER A 236 16.56 -9.70 3.91
N THR A 237 17.78 -9.87 4.41
CA THR A 237 18.06 -10.46 5.72
C THR A 237 19.06 -9.67 6.56
N ASN A 238 19.65 -8.58 6.06
CA ASN A 238 20.78 -7.94 6.75
C ASN A 238 20.65 -6.41 6.78
N TRP A 239 20.87 -5.88 7.99
CA TRP A 239 21.08 -4.47 8.26
C TRP A 239 22.53 -4.21 8.62
N GLN A 240 23.05 -3.04 8.23
CA GLN A 240 24.40 -2.59 8.60
C GLN A 240 24.31 -1.25 9.32
N ILE A 241 25.11 -1.10 10.37
CA ILE A 241 25.36 0.18 11.03
C ILE A 241 26.12 1.08 10.06
N VAL A 242 25.53 2.22 9.70
CA VAL A 242 26.15 3.27 8.87
C VAL A 242 26.52 4.51 9.70
N TYR A 243 25.97 4.61 10.91
CA TYR A 243 26.30 5.66 11.87
C TYR A 243 26.25 5.07 13.28
N PHE A 244 27.28 5.33 14.08
CA PHE A 244 27.33 4.96 15.48
C PHE A 244 28.04 6.05 16.26
N LYS A 245 27.35 6.66 17.22
CA LYS A 245 27.90 7.70 18.06
C LYS A 245 27.58 7.39 19.51
N VAL A 246 28.58 7.53 20.38
CA VAL A 246 28.44 7.52 21.83
C VAL A 246 28.81 8.90 22.34
N ASP A 247 27.84 9.60 22.90
CA ASP A 247 28.04 10.87 23.58
C ASP A 247 28.01 10.66 25.09
N ASN A 248 29.19 10.47 25.68
CA ASN A 248 29.36 10.19 27.12
C ASN A 248 29.81 11.41 27.92
N ALA A 249 29.75 12.61 27.32
CA ALA A 249 30.05 13.86 28.01
C ALA A 249 28.88 14.38 28.86
N ILE A 250 27.86 13.54 29.10
CA ILE A 250 26.69 13.89 29.91
C ILE A 250 26.90 13.53 31.38
N SER A 251 26.45 14.42 32.26
CA SER A 251 26.40 14.23 33.70
C SER A 251 25.23 13.35 34.11
N GLN A 252 25.28 12.83 35.34
CA GLN A 252 24.14 12.16 35.97
C GLN A 252 22.87 13.02 35.96
N TYR A 253 23.01 14.34 36.13
CA TYR A 253 21.88 15.26 36.12
C TYR A 253 21.21 15.32 34.74
N GLN A 254 22.01 15.46 33.68
CA GLN A 254 21.51 15.45 32.30
C GLN A 254 20.86 14.10 31.94
N TYR A 255 21.43 13.00 32.40
CA TYR A 255 20.83 11.66 32.24
C TYR A 255 19.43 11.61 32.87
N ARG A 256 19.31 12.03 34.14
CA ARG A 256 18.03 12.00 34.88
C ARG A 256 16.96 12.93 34.29
N MET A 257 17.37 14.04 33.68
CA MET A 257 16.45 14.89 32.93
C MET A 257 15.83 14.15 31.74
N ILE A 258 16.68 13.55 30.91
CA ILE A 258 16.21 12.82 29.72
C ILE A 258 15.30 11.65 30.15
N GLU A 259 15.68 10.90 31.19
CA GLU A 259 14.86 9.82 31.75
C GLU A 259 13.48 10.33 32.21
N THR A 260 13.44 11.49 32.87
CA THR A 260 12.19 12.12 33.32
C THR A 260 11.31 12.48 32.12
N ALA A 261 11.85 13.15 31.10
CA ALA A 261 11.14 13.47 29.87
C ALA A 261 10.59 12.21 29.17
N LEU A 262 11.42 11.16 29.01
CA LEU A 262 11.01 9.91 28.36
C LEU A 262 9.93 9.17 29.16
N THR A 263 9.98 9.22 30.49
CA THR A 263 8.91 8.66 31.35
C THR A 263 7.60 9.40 31.14
N VAL A 264 7.64 10.74 31.02
CA VAL A 264 6.44 11.54 30.72
C VAL A 264 5.88 11.21 29.34
N VAL A 265 6.74 10.99 28.34
CA VAL A 265 6.31 10.53 27.00
C VAL A 265 5.62 9.16 27.07
N GLN A 266 6.21 8.18 27.77
CA GLN A 266 5.59 6.86 27.97
C GLN A 266 4.26 6.95 28.72
N ASP A 267 4.17 7.84 29.71
CA ASP A 267 2.94 8.09 30.43
C ASP A 267 1.88 8.76 29.52
N MET A 268 2.28 9.62 28.58
CA MET A 268 1.37 10.19 27.56
C MET A 268 0.80 9.11 26.64
N GLU A 269 1.57 8.09 26.28
CA GLU A 269 1.08 6.96 25.47
C GLU A 269 0.10 6.06 26.25
N THR A 270 0.31 5.89 27.56
CA THR A 270 -0.40 4.89 28.37
C THR A 270 -1.58 5.45 29.17
N LYS A 271 -1.65 6.77 29.41
CA LYS A 271 -2.66 7.41 30.27
C LYS A 271 -3.57 8.35 29.48
N ASN A 272 -4.88 8.30 29.78
CA ASN A 272 -5.87 9.20 29.17
C ASN A 272 -5.67 10.65 29.68
N LEU A 273 -6.02 11.68 28.90
CA LEU A 273 -5.78 13.12 29.19
C LEU A 273 -6.25 13.60 30.57
N GLY A 274 -7.30 12.99 31.14
CA GLY A 274 -7.74 13.28 32.51
C GLY A 274 -6.69 12.95 33.59
N GLN A 275 -5.70 12.12 33.26
CA GLN A 275 -4.57 11.74 34.12
C GLN A 275 -3.29 12.50 33.75
N LEU A 276 -3.24 13.24 32.64
CA LEU A 276 -2.07 14.06 32.28
C LEU A 276 -1.80 15.17 33.29
N GLN A 277 -2.86 15.74 33.89
CA GLN A 277 -2.74 16.63 35.03
C GLN A 277 -2.08 15.97 36.26
N SER A 278 -2.15 14.63 36.40
CA SER A 278 -1.47 13.92 37.49
C SER A 278 0.02 13.66 37.24
N ILE A 279 0.45 13.71 35.98
CA ILE A 279 1.85 13.49 35.59
C ILE A 279 2.69 14.75 35.84
N LEU A 280 2.08 15.94 35.71
CA LEU A 280 2.74 17.25 35.86
C LEU A 280 2.67 17.81 37.30
N ILE A 281 2.48 16.99 38.33
CA ILE A 281 2.30 17.48 39.71
C ILE A 281 3.64 17.75 40.41
N GLY A 282 3.77 18.95 40.99
CA GLY A 282 4.79 19.27 42.00
C GLY A 282 4.69 20.71 42.49
N PRO A 283 5.64 21.20 43.31
CA PRO A 283 5.51 22.51 43.98
C PRO A 283 5.57 23.72 43.04
N TYR A 284 6.00 23.53 41.79
CA TYR A 284 6.09 24.57 40.78
C TYR A 284 4.84 24.63 39.89
N PRO A 285 4.40 25.83 39.46
CA PRO A 285 3.32 25.96 38.50
C PRO A 285 3.69 25.27 37.19
N THR A 286 2.95 24.23 36.81
CA THR A 286 3.14 23.54 35.53
C THR A 286 2.18 24.04 34.48
N TYR A 287 2.68 24.29 33.28
CA TYR A 287 1.88 24.70 32.14
C TYR A 287 2.11 23.76 30.96
N VAL A 288 1.04 23.50 30.20
CA VAL A 288 1.12 22.89 28.88
C VAL A 288 0.86 24.01 27.89
N TYR A 289 1.88 24.35 27.11
CA TYR A 289 1.77 25.34 26.05
C TYR A 289 1.72 24.61 24.70
N ILE A 290 0.75 24.95 23.87
CA ILE A 290 0.60 24.36 22.54
C ILE A 290 0.58 25.52 21.56
N ALA A 291 1.63 25.63 20.74
CA ALA A 291 1.80 26.71 19.79
C ALA A 291 1.65 26.22 18.35
N SER A 292 1.03 27.03 17.50
CA SER A 292 1.13 26.92 16.03
C SER A 292 2.16 27.92 15.50
N PRO A 293 2.94 27.58 14.44
CA PRO A 293 3.85 28.51 13.78
C PRO A 293 3.13 29.73 13.19
N PRO A 294 3.84 30.88 13.00
CA PRO A 294 5.28 31.07 13.18
C PRO A 294 5.59 32.12 14.25
N TYR A 295 5.93 31.74 15.48
CA TYR A 295 6.27 32.72 16.51
C TYR A 295 7.51 32.36 17.32
N MET A 296 8.68 32.55 16.71
CA MET A 296 9.87 32.95 17.46
C MET A 296 9.74 34.42 17.84
N GLY A 297 9.45 34.71 19.10
CA GLY A 297 9.49 36.06 19.65
C GLY A 297 9.31 36.04 21.16
N ASN A 298 10.24 36.68 21.89
CA ASN A 298 10.16 36.87 23.34
C ASN A 298 8.77 37.35 23.78
N TYR A 299 8.04 36.54 24.55
CA TYR A 299 6.81 36.98 25.20
C TYR A 299 7.07 37.39 26.64
N THR A 300 6.88 38.67 26.91
CA THR A 300 6.51 39.20 28.23
C THR A 300 5.06 38.81 28.56
N PRO A 301 4.69 38.56 29.83
CA PRO A 301 3.48 37.81 30.23
C PRO A 301 2.12 38.51 30.03
N SER A 302 2.03 39.55 29.20
CA SER A 302 0.90 40.49 29.21
C SER A 302 0.00 40.46 27.96
N THR A 303 0.24 39.61 26.98
CA THR A 303 -0.58 39.55 25.77
C THR A 303 -0.82 38.11 25.34
N VAL A 304 -2.03 37.62 25.62
CA VAL A 304 -2.59 36.38 25.09
C VAL A 304 -2.78 36.57 23.59
N VAL A 305 -1.92 35.93 22.79
CA VAL A 305 -2.15 35.79 21.35
C VAL A 305 -2.78 34.42 21.16
N LEU A 306 -4.08 34.39 20.84
CA LEU A 306 -4.82 33.17 20.53
C LEU A 306 -4.20 32.52 19.28
N SER A 307 -3.75 31.27 19.41
CA SER A 307 -3.23 30.48 18.29
C SER A 307 -4.22 29.36 17.96
N ASN A 308 -4.82 29.48 16.77
CA ASN A 308 -5.86 28.57 16.28
C ASN A 308 -5.26 27.25 15.78
N PHE A 309 -5.11 26.26 16.66
CA PHE A 309 -5.29 24.86 16.28
C PHE A 309 -5.72 24.01 17.48
N ILE A 310 -5.22 24.31 18.69
CA ILE A 310 -5.66 23.65 19.93
C ILE A 310 -6.48 24.57 20.86
N ASP A 311 -6.41 25.90 20.72
CA ASP A 311 -7.42 26.78 21.35
C ASP A 311 -8.85 26.50 20.84
N THR A 312 -9.00 25.82 19.70
CA THR A 312 -10.28 25.38 19.12
C THR A 312 -10.72 23.97 19.55
N ILE A 313 -9.83 23.13 20.06
CA ILE A 313 -10.17 21.79 20.56
C ILE A 313 -10.17 21.86 22.08
N LEU A 314 -11.35 22.13 22.64
CA LEU A 314 -11.50 22.20 24.08
C LEU A 314 -11.06 20.86 24.69
N PRO A 315 -10.32 20.83 25.81
CA PRO A 315 -9.87 19.59 26.47
C PRO A 315 -10.97 18.55 26.70
N LYS A 316 -12.23 19.00 26.75
CA LYS A 316 -13.45 18.18 26.85
C LYS A 316 -13.78 17.36 25.59
N GLU A 317 -13.16 17.66 24.46
CA GLU A 317 -13.43 17.02 23.15
C GLU A 317 -12.37 15.99 22.77
N ILE A 318 -11.24 15.94 23.49
CA ILE A 318 -10.17 14.98 23.23
C ILE A 318 -10.44 13.67 23.99
N LYS A 319 -10.48 12.57 23.24
CA LYS A 319 -10.69 11.21 23.75
C LYS A 319 -9.38 10.53 24.14
N SER A 320 -8.32 10.71 23.36
CA SER A 320 -6.98 10.20 23.66
C SER A 320 -5.91 10.99 22.92
N LEU A 321 -4.70 10.94 23.47
CA LEU A 321 -3.48 11.49 22.89
C LEU A 321 -2.43 10.37 22.91
N SER A 322 -1.64 10.24 21.85
CA SER A 322 -0.45 9.40 21.83
C SER A 322 0.67 10.14 21.12
N PHE A 323 1.92 9.85 21.48
CA PHE A 323 3.08 10.48 20.89
C PHE A 323 4.12 9.43 20.56
N GLU A 324 4.43 9.24 19.28
CA GLU A 324 5.43 8.28 18.82
C GLU A 324 6.78 8.99 18.66
N PRO A 325 7.76 8.75 19.55
CA PRO A 325 9.04 9.45 19.52
C PRO A 325 9.97 8.93 18.41
N TYR A 326 10.74 9.83 17.81
CA TYR A 326 11.73 9.55 16.77
C TYR A 326 13.16 9.63 17.28
N TYR A 327 13.45 10.71 18.02
CA TYR A 327 14.74 10.98 18.64
C TYR A 327 14.56 12.10 19.67
N PHE A 328 15.59 12.39 20.45
CA PHE A 328 15.57 13.45 21.44
C PHE A 328 16.83 14.31 21.38
N SER A 329 16.75 15.49 21.97
CA SER A 329 17.90 16.36 22.20
C SER A 329 17.80 17.01 23.57
N ILE A 330 18.96 17.37 24.12
CA ILE A 330 19.05 18.09 25.39
C ILE A 330 19.74 19.42 25.17
N SER A 331 19.16 20.47 25.74
CA SER A 331 19.75 21.81 25.85
C SER A 331 19.68 22.21 27.31
N TYR A 332 20.82 22.45 27.96
CA TYR A 332 20.85 22.70 29.40
C TYR A 332 21.55 24.03 29.70
N THR A 333 21.10 24.69 30.77
CA THR A 333 21.65 25.96 31.24
C THR A 333 22.50 25.78 32.50
N SER A 334 22.23 24.73 33.28
CA SER A 334 23.01 24.31 34.46
C SER A 334 22.79 22.81 34.75
N ASN A 335 23.42 22.29 35.81
CA ASN A 335 23.14 20.94 36.31
C ASN A 335 21.78 20.80 37.00
N GLU A 336 21.07 21.90 37.22
CA GLU A 336 19.80 21.95 37.96
C GLU A 336 18.62 22.33 37.06
N GLN A 337 18.89 22.83 35.84
CA GLN A 337 17.87 23.33 34.93
C GLN A 337 18.25 23.09 33.46
N GLY A 338 17.26 22.68 32.67
CA GLY A 338 17.40 22.60 31.22
C GLY A 338 16.10 22.19 30.53
N THR A 339 16.23 21.94 29.24
CA THR A 339 15.14 21.58 28.34
C THR A 339 15.50 20.32 27.57
N VAL A 340 14.65 19.30 27.66
CA VAL A 340 14.71 18.10 26.82
C VAL A 340 13.66 18.23 25.72
N SER A 341 14.08 18.11 24.46
CA SER A 341 13.17 18.10 23.32
C SER A 341 13.06 16.69 22.79
N VAL A 342 11.86 16.10 22.81
CA VAL A 342 11.58 14.81 22.17
C VAL A 342 10.81 15.08 20.88
N TYR A 343 11.38 14.67 19.76
CA TYR A 343 10.81 14.86 18.43
C TYR A 343 10.01 13.62 18.04
N GLY A 344 8.86 13.79 17.40
CA GLY A 344 8.00 12.66 17.10
C GLY A 344 6.70 13.05 16.43
N GLU A 345 5.78 12.10 16.36
CA GLU A 345 4.44 12.28 15.82
C GLU A 345 3.40 12.29 16.94
N LEU A 346 2.68 13.40 17.03
CA LEU A 346 1.56 13.57 17.93
C LEU A 346 0.26 13.15 17.24
N ASN A 347 -0.45 12.23 17.88
CA ASN A 347 -1.73 11.71 17.43
C ASN A 347 -2.82 12.08 18.44
N ILE A 348 -3.87 12.75 17.97
CA ILE A 348 -4.98 13.24 18.79
C ILE A 348 -6.28 12.64 18.24
N ILE A 349 -7.03 11.94 19.10
CA ILE A 349 -8.34 11.40 18.76
C ILE A 349 -9.40 12.14 19.55
N LEU A 350 -10.43 12.64 18.88
CA LEU A 350 -11.55 13.33 19.50
C LEU A 350 -12.71 12.37 19.84
N TYR A 351 -13.60 12.77 20.75
CA TYR A 351 -14.79 11.98 21.11
C TYR A 351 -15.77 11.77 19.94
N ASN A 352 -15.75 12.66 18.95
CA ASN A 352 -16.53 12.51 17.72
C ASN A 352 -15.91 11.52 16.70
N GLY A 353 -14.72 10.96 17.00
CA GLY A 353 -14.01 10.02 16.15
C GLY A 353 -13.01 10.64 15.17
N SER A 354 -12.93 11.98 15.07
CA SER A 354 -11.91 12.65 14.26
C SER A 354 -10.51 12.38 14.80
N THR A 355 -9.56 12.16 13.90
CA THR A 355 -8.14 11.95 14.23
C THR A 355 -7.30 13.06 13.60
N TYR A 356 -6.36 13.61 14.36
CA TYR A 356 -5.40 14.62 13.93
C TYR A 356 -3.99 14.08 14.21
N THR A 357 -3.12 14.15 13.21
CA THR A 357 -1.76 13.63 13.26
C THR A 357 -0.80 14.71 12.81
N GLU A 358 0.24 14.97 13.60
CA GLU A 358 1.19 16.04 13.30
C GLU A 358 2.60 15.76 13.80
N TYR A 359 3.59 16.22 13.04
CA TYR A 359 5.00 16.15 13.39
C TYR A 359 5.37 17.32 14.28
N THR A 360 5.86 17.04 15.49
CA THR A 360 6.13 18.08 16.49
C THR A 360 7.29 17.68 17.40
N ASN A 361 7.76 18.61 18.22
CA ASN A 361 8.61 18.32 19.35
C ASN A 361 7.94 18.71 20.67
N LEU A 362 7.99 17.79 21.62
CA LEU A 362 7.62 18.02 23.01
C LEU A 362 8.86 18.54 23.75
N GLN A 363 8.81 19.78 24.20
CA GLN A 363 9.87 20.37 25.03
C GLN A 363 9.49 20.31 26.49
N PHE A 364 10.28 19.56 27.25
CA PHE A 364 10.15 19.42 28.69
C PHE A 364 11.13 20.36 29.36
N ASN A 365 10.62 21.41 29.99
CA ASN A 365 11.40 22.28 30.85
C ASN A 365 11.45 21.65 32.23
N GLU A 366 12.66 21.39 32.73
CA GLU A 366 12.86 20.62 33.95
C GLU A 366 13.72 21.37 34.96
N VAL A 367 13.39 21.16 36.24
CA VAL A 367 14.10 21.71 37.39
C VAL A 367 14.38 20.60 38.40
N LEU A 368 15.61 20.57 38.92
CA LEU A 368 16.00 19.67 40.01
C LEU A 368 15.37 20.13 41.32
N LEU A 369 14.55 19.27 41.94
CA LEU A 369 13.97 19.56 43.24
C LEU A 369 15.00 19.32 44.38
N PRO A 370 14.84 19.96 45.55
CA PRO A 370 15.75 19.78 46.69
C PRO A 370 15.95 18.32 47.15
N GLN A 371 14.96 17.46 46.90
CA GLN A 371 15.03 16.02 47.16
C GLN A 371 15.82 15.21 46.12
N GLY A 372 16.42 15.86 45.11
CA GLY A 372 17.26 15.22 44.09
C GLY A 372 16.51 14.58 42.92
N VAL A 373 15.24 14.92 42.72
CA VAL A 373 14.40 14.39 41.63
C VAL A 373 14.07 15.53 40.68
N PHE A 374 14.21 15.31 39.37
CA PHE A 374 13.79 16.28 38.36
C PHE A 374 12.27 16.33 38.24
N GLN A 375 11.75 17.52 38.04
CA GLN A 375 10.33 17.73 37.76
C GLN A 375 10.17 18.50 36.45
N VAL A 376 9.29 18.02 35.59
CA VAL A 376 8.80 18.79 34.43
C VAL A 376 7.94 19.96 34.94
N THR A 377 8.44 21.17 34.76
CA THR A 377 7.76 22.42 35.11
C THR A 377 6.98 23.02 33.93
N GLY A 378 7.21 22.53 32.71
CA GLY A 378 6.41 22.93 31.56
C GLY A 378 6.62 22.00 30.36
N VAL A 379 5.56 21.81 29.59
CA VAL A 379 5.59 21.06 28.32
C VAL A 379 5.17 22.00 27.20
N ASN A 380 6.07 22.28 26.26
CA ASN A 380 5.72 23.00 25.04
C ASN A 380 5.56 22.01 23.88
N ILE A 381 4.40 22.00 23.24
CA ILE A 381 4.19 21.34 21.95
C ILE A 381 4.46 22.38 20.87
N ILE A 382 5.61 22.27 20.22
CA ILE A 382 6.04 23.24 19.21
C ILE A 382 5.85 22.64 17.83
N ASN A 383 4.98 23.28 17.05
CA ASN A 383 4.47 22.71 15.82
C ASN A 383 5.26 23.14 14.57
N ASP A 384 6.59 22.94 14.58
CA ASP A 384 7.49 23.66 13.66
C ASP A 384 8.19 22.79 12.60
N LEU A 385 7.90 21.48 12.47
CA LEU A 385 8.67 20.57 11.62
C LEU A 385 7.82 19.80 10.61
N THR A 386 8.13 19.97 9.32
CA THR A 386 7.65 19.07 8.25
C THR A 386 8.46 17.77 8.23
N PHE A 387 7.88 16.67 7.73
CA PHE A 387 8.56 15.38 7.55
C PHE A 387 9.92 15.52 6.81
N ASN A 388 9.99 16.41 5.81
CA ASN A 388 11.23 16.67 5.08
C ASN A 388 12.32 17.36 5.93
N GLN A 389 11.94 18.23 6.87
CA GLN A 389 12.89 18.88 7.78
C GLN A 389 13.46 17.87 8.80
N ILE A 390 12.63 16.94 9.28
CA ILE A 390 13.08 15.84 10.14
C ILE A 390 14.15 14.99 9.41
N ILE A 391 13.89 14.58 8.16
CA ILE A 391 14.84 13.79 7.35
C ILE A 391 16.20 14.49 7.15
N THR A 392 16.23 15.82 7.13
CA THR A 392 17.48 16.57 6.94
C THR A 392 18.31 16.73 8.21
N ILE A 393 17.71 16.60 9.39
CA ILE A 393 18.36 16.80 10.69
C ILE A 393 18.85 15.46 11.27
N LEU A 394 18.21 14.36 10.91
CA LEU A 394 18.68 13.02 11.27
C LEU A 394 20.09 12.77 10.70
N PRO A 395 21.02 12.19 11.49
CA PRO A 395 22.33 11.80 10.98
C PRO A 395 22.16 10.84 9.79
N ARG A 396 22.58 11.29 8.61
CA ARG A 396 22.50 10.51 7.35
C ARG A 396 23.59 9.46 7.24
#